data_AF-A0A327Y1Q1-F1
#
_entry.id   AF-A0A327Y1Q1-F1
#
_cell.length_a   1.000
_cell.length_b   1.000
_cell.length_c   1.000
_cell.angle_alpha   90.00
_cell.angle_beta   90.00
_cell.angle_gamma   90.00
#
_symmetry.space_group_name_H-M   'P 1'
#
loop_
_entity.id
_entity.type
_entity.pdbx_description
1 polymer ?
#
loop_
_entity_poly.entity_id
_entity_poly.type
_entity_poly.pdbx_seq_one_letter_code
_entity_poly.pdbx_strand_id
1 'polypeptide(L)' 'MAFATENRTTAQAGFAGGFGSFFAGIREQMERRKLFRETLRELNSLSNRELADLGLSRSMTRRIAYQAAYKA' A
#
# COMPACT_ATOMS: atom_id res chain seq x y z
N MET A 1 -6.82 33.86 41.97
CA MET A 1 -6.12 33.23 40.83
C MET A 1 -6.27 31.72 40.94
N ALA A 2 -6.93 31.08 39.97
CA ALA A 2 -6.83 29.64 39.70
C ALA A 2 -7.57 29.34 38.38
N PHE A 3 -6.89 29.53 37.24
CA PHE A 3 -7.29 28.86 36.01
C PHE A 3 -6.73 27.44 36.10
N ALA A 4 -7.55 26.49 36.54
CA ALA A 4 -7.24 25.08 36.44
C ALA A 4 -7.48 24.64 34.99
N THR A 5 -6.48 24.79 34.13
CA THR A 5 -6.43 24.10 32.84
C THR A 5 -6.23 22.62 33.12
N GLU A 6 -7.33 21.87 33.24
CA GLU A 6 -7.33 20.42 33.24
C GLU A 6 -7.12 19.92 31.80
N ASN A 7 -5.87 19.95 31.32
CA ASN A 7 -5.49 19.29 30.07
C ASN A 7 -5.23 17.81 30.33
N ARG A 8 -6.27 17.08 30.74
CA ARG A 8 -6.19 15.66 31.10
C ARG A 8 -6.78 14.78 29.99
N THR A 9 -6.33 15.00 28.76
CA THR A 9 -6.71 14.15 27.61
C THR A 9 -5.55 13.87 26.65
N THR A 10 -4.31 14.27 26.99
CA THR A 10 -3.13 14.07 26.13
C THR A 10 -2.07 13.12 26.73
N ALA A 11 -2.24 12.66 27.97
CA ALA A 11 -1.24 11.81 28.64
C ALA A 11 -1.42 10.30 28.41
N GLN A 12 -2.57 9.84 27.91
CA GLN A 12 -2.82 8.41 27.63
C GLN A 12 -2.70 8.06 26.13
N ALA A 13 -2.53 9.04 25.24
CA ALA A 13 -2.45 8.84 23.80
C ALA A 13 -1.00 8.71 23.26
N GLY A 14 0.04 8.88 24.09
CA GLY A 14 1.43 8.91 23.64
C GLY A 14 1.99 7.54 23.22
N PHE A 15 1.64 6.47 23.94
CA PHE A 15 2.11 5.12 23.62
C PHE A 15 1.11 4.33 22.76
N ALA A 16 -0.20 4.41 23.03
CA ALA A 16 -1.20 3.69 22.24
C ALA A 16 -1.53 4.34 20.88
N GLY A 17 -1.37 5.68 20.75
CA GLY A 17 -1.65 6.41 19.51
C GLY A 17 -0.55 6.28 18.44
N GLY A 18 0.69 6.05 18.86
CA GLY A 18 1.83 5.85 17.95
C GLY A 18 1.80 4.50 17.25
N PHE A 19 1.68 3.39 17.99
CA PHE A 19 1.68 2.05 17.38
C PHE A 19 0.56 1.86 16.36
N GLY A 20 -0.65 2.36 16.63
CA GLY A 20 -1.78 2.28 15.71
C GLY A 20 -1.50 2.90 14.33
N SER A 21 -0.83 4.06 14.29
CA SER A 21 -0.50 4.75 13.03
C SER A 21 0.66 4.08 12.28
N PHE A 22 1.66 3.54 13.00
CA PHE A 22 2.73 2.73 12.39
C PHE A 22 2.18 1.44 11.77
N PHE A 23 1.29 0.72 12.47
CA PHE A 23 0.66 -0.49 11.93
C PHE A 23 -0.26 -0.18 10.74
N ALA A 24 -0.93 0.97 10.73
CA ALA A 24 -1.73 1.40 9.58
C ALA A 24 -0.86 1.61 8.32
N GLY A 25 0.27 2.31 8.45
CA GLY A 25 1.20 2.51 7.32
C GLY A 25 1.84 1.22 6.82
N ILE A 26 2.15 0.27 7.71
CA ILE A 26 2.69 -1.05 7.33
C ILE A 26 1.64 -1.86 6.55
N ARG A 27 0.38 -1.86 7.00
CA ARG A 27 -0.71 -2.56 6.32
C ARG A 27 -0.89 -2.05 4.89
N GLU A 28 -0.92 -0.73 4.71
CA GLU A 28 -1.04 -0.13 3.38
C GLU A 28 0.12 -0.53 2.46
N GLN A 29 1.36 -0.52 2.96
CA GLN A 29 2.53 -0.96 2.20
C GLN A 29 2.48 -2.46 1.86
N MET A 30 1.97 -3.29 2.78
CA MET A 30 1.79 -4.72 2.52
C MET A 30 0.74 -4.98 1.44
N GLU A 31 -0.38 -4.26 1.46
CA GLU A 31 -1.42 -4.38 0.44
C GLU A 31 -0.90 -3.99 -0.95
N ARG A 32 -0.19 -2.85 -1.06
CA ARG A 32 0.45 -2.45 -2.33
C ARG A 32 1.45 -3.50 -2.83
N ARG A 33 2.26 -4.07 -1.93
CA ARG A 33 3.21 -5.15 -2.26
C ARG A 33 2.51 -6.42 -2.69
N LYS A 34 1.40 -6.78 -2.04
CA LYS A 34 0.59 -7.95 -2.40
C LYS A 34 0.02 -7.76 -3.79
N LEU A 35 -0.65 -6.63 -4.05
CA LEU A 35 -1.23 -6.30 -5.35
C LEU A 35 -0.17 -6.31 -6.45
N PHE A 36 1.00 -5.71 -6.22
CA PHE A 36 2.11 -5.77 -7.18
C PHE A 36 2.49 -7.20 -7.56
N ARG A 37 2.67 -8.08 -6.57
CA ARG A 37 3.10 -9.47 -6.80
C ARG A 37 2.01 -10.29 -7.47
N GLU A 38 0.76 -10.05 -7.11
CA GLU A 38 -0.42 -10.69 -7.68
C GLU A 38 -0.57 -10.32 -9.16
N THR A 39 -0.65 -9.02 -9.47
CA THR A 39 -0.71 -8.52 -10.86
C THR A 39 0.49 -8.99 -11.69
N LEU A 40 1.70 -8.97 -11.10
CA LEU A 40 2.89 -9.44 -11.80
C LEU A 40 2.84 -10.95 -12.10
N ARG A 41 2.29 -11.76 -11.19
CA ARG A 41 2.12 -13.20 -11.38
C ARG A 41 1.10 -13.48 -12.47
N GLU A 42 -0.04 -12.80 -12.43
CA GLU A 42 -1.10 -12.93 -13.45
C GLU A 42 -0.58 -12.56 -14.83
N LEU A 43 0.02 -11.38 -14.98
CA LEU A 43 0.60 -10.94 -16.26
C LEU A 43 1.75 -11.85 -16.74
N ASN A 44 2.48 -12.50 -15.82
CA ASN A 44 3.50 -13.49 -16.20
C ASN A 44 2.91 -14.85 -16.58
N SER A 45 1.73 -15.20 -16.05
CA SER A 45 1.02 -16.43 -16.45
C SER A 45 0.45 -16.34 -17.86
N LEU A 46 0.18 -15.12 -18.35
CA LEU A 46 -0.22 -14.88 -19.73
C LEU A 46 0.91 -15.21 -20.72
N SER A 47 0.55 -15.86 -21.81
CA SER A 47 1.42 -16.13 -22.96
C SER A 47 1.76 -14.85 -23.73
N ASN A 48 2.77 -14.92 -24.60
CA ASN A 48 3.14 -13.77 -25.44
C ASN A 48 2.02 -13.36 -26.41
N ARG A 49 1.17 -14.30 -26.84
CA ARG A 49 0.01 -14.01 -27.69
C ARG A 49 -1.06 -13.26 -26.90
N GLU A 50 -1.43 -13.74 -25.73
CA GLU A 50 -2.42 -13.05 -24.88
C GLU A 50 -1.95 -11.65 -24.47
N LEU A 51 -0.66 -11.50 -24.18
CA LEU A 51 -0.08 -10.16 -23.97
C LEU A 51 -0.18 -9.30 -25.23
N ALA A 52 0.12 -9.84 -26.41
CA ALA A 52 0.02 -9.11 -27.67
C ALA A 52 -1.43 -8.72 -28.02
N ASP A 53 -2.40 -9.58 -27.70
CA ASP A 53 -3.83 -9.31 -27.88
C ASP A 53 -4.28 -8.13 -27.00
N LEU A 54 -3.67 -7.97 -25.83
CA LEU A 54 -3.84 -6.81 -24.94
C LEU A 54 -2.99 -5.60 -25.36
N GLY A 55 -2.18 -5.69 -26.42
CA GLY A 55 -1.25 -4.65 -26.84
C GLY A 55 -0.05 -4.47 -25.90
N LEU A 56 0.28 -5.48 -25.09
CA LEU A 56 1.34 -5.45 -24.10
C LEU A 56 2.56 -6.27 -24.52
N SER A 57 3.75 -5.84 -24.10
CA SER A 57 4.99 -6.60 -24.23
C SER A 57 5.48 -7.11 -22.87
N ARG A 58 6.24 -8.22 -22.86
CA ARG A 58 6.76 -8.84 -21.62
C ARG A 58 7.59 -7.88 -20.77
N SER A 59 8.29 -6.93 -21.41
CA SER A 59 9.05 -5.88 -20.70
C SER A 59 8.15 -4.89 -19.95
N MET A 60 6.91 -4.67 -20.41
CA MET A 60 5.97 -3.73 -19.78
C MET A 60 5.27 -4.32 -18.56
N THR A 61 5.16 -5.65 -18.46
CA THR A 61 4.50 -6.37 -17.36
C THR A 61 4.91 -5.86 -15.96
N ARG A 62 6.21 -5.65 -15.72
CA ARG A 62 6.71 -5.11 -14.44
C ARG A 62 6.29 -3.66 -14.21
N ARG A 63 6.31 -2.83 -15.25
CA ARG A 63 5.90 -1.41 -15.16
C ARG A 63 4.41 -1.29 -14.86
N ILE A 64 3.58 -2.12 -15.51
CA ILE A 64 2.12 -2.11 -15.31
C ILE A 64 1.77 -2.58 -13.91
N ALA A 65 2.35 -3.70 -13.45
CA ALA A 65 2.17 -4.15 -12.08
C ALA A 65 2.56 -3.08 -11.05
N TYR A 66 3.65 -2.33 -11.31
CA TYR A 66 4.05 -1.21 -10.46
C TYR A 66 3.03 -0.06 -10.48
N GLN A 67 2.53 0.31 -11.67
CA GLN A 67 1.51 1.35 -11.80
C GLN A 67 0.22 0.96 -11.08
N ALA A 68 -0.26 -0.28 -11.22
CA ALA A 68 -1.43 -0.79 -10.53
C ALA A 68 -1.28 -0.74 -9.00
N ALA A 69 -0.08 -1.04 -8.47
CA ALA A 69 0.17 -1.10 -7.04
C ALA A 69 0.47 0.23 -6.35
N TYR A 70 1.10 1.18 -7.06
CA TYR A 70 1.65 2.39 -6.43
C TYR A 70 1.16 3.69 -7.05
N LYS A 71 0.45 3.65 -8.18
CA LYS A 71 -0.11 4.84 -8.86
C LYS A 71 -1.64 4.81 -9.00
N ALA A 72 -2.29 3.86 -8.32
CA ALA A 72 -3.75 3.81 -8.21
C ALA A 72 -4.28 4.96 -7.34
#